data_AF-A0A212ABP9-F1
#
_entry.id   AF-A0A212ABP9-F1
#
_cell.length_a   1.000
_cell.length_b   1.000
_cell.length_c   1.000
_cell.angle_alpha   90.00
_cell.angle_beta   90.00
_cell.angle_gamma   90.00
#
_symmetry.space_group_name_H-M   'P 1'
#
loop_
_entity.id
_entity.type
_entity.pdbx_description
1 polymer ?
#
loop_
_entity_poly.entity_id
_entity_poly.type
_entity_poly.pdbx_seq_one_letter_code
_entity_poly.pdbx_strand_id
1 'polypeptide(L)'
;MVEAARMRFPNLLLPNALYEDARLAREPFDATIRDRFYALLGYLDAYMSGRDEYGKEGPISKDILQTHFQGERALFSPESASNKRNFENEMTFVDPESGSTIFAHFHGKISHRFFRLHFDWPVPATATQLKVLYIGPKLTKS
;
A
#
# COMPACT_ATOMS: atom_id res chain seq x y z
N MET A 1 -4.11 10.44 11.39
CA MET A 1 -4.41 9.13 10.77
C MET A 1 -3.16 8.27 10.64
N VAL A 2 -2.11 8.75 9.95
CA VAL A 2 -0.87 7.98 9.71
C VAL A 2 -0.13 7.64 10.99
N GLU A 3 0.00 8.57 11.95
CA GLU A 3 0.65 8.28 13.25
C GLU A 3 -0.03 7.14 14.02
N ALA A 4 -1.36 7.16 14.09
CA ALA A 4 -2.12 6.07 14.71
C ALA A 4 -1.96 4.74 13.94
N ALA A 5 -1.78 4.78 12.61
CA ALA A 5 -1.49 3.58 11.84
C ALA A 5 -0.11 3.00 12.15
N ARG A 6 0.92 3.84 12.33
CA ARG A 6 2.28 3.37 12.70
C ARG A 6 2.28 2.56 13.98
N MET A 7 1.51 3.00 14.97
CA MET A 7 1.38 2.28 16.24
C MET A 7 0.58 0.98 16.11
N ARG A 8 -0.38 0.93 15.18
CA ARG A 8 -1.31 -0.19 15.03
C ARG A 8 -0.78 -1.31 14.13
N PHE A 9 0.10 -0.99 13.18
CA PHE A 9 0.56 -1.91 12.13
C PHE A 9 2.09 -1.95 12.10
N PRO A 10 2.73 -2.66 13.05
CA PRO A 10 4.18 -2.63 13.25
C PRO A 10 4.97 -3.27 12.12
N ASN A 11 4.35 -4.12 11.29
CA ASN A 11 5.01 -4.76 10.16
C ASN A 11 4.97 -3.90 8.90
N LEU A 12 4.46 -2.66 9.00
CA LEU A 12 4.38 -1.70 7.91
C LEU A 12 5.28 -0.49 8.17
N LEU A 13 6.01 -0.09 7.15
CA LEU A 13 6.75 1.16 7.14
C LEU A 13 5.89 2.25 6.48
N LEU A 14 5.48 3.23 7.29
CA LEU A 14 4.71 4.40 6.87
C LEU A 14 5.59 5.65 6.95
N PRO A 15 6.25 6.10 5.87
CA PRO A 15 7.17 7.24 5.92
C PRO A 15 6.48 8.58 6.13
N ASN A 16 7.21 9.60 6.58
CA ASN A 16 6.69 10.97 6.74
C ASN A 16 6.17 11.55 5.42
N ALA A 17 6.75 11.12 4.29
CA ALA A 17 6.30 11.47 2.96
C ALA A 17 4.80 11.18 2.71
N LEU A 18 4.21 10.17 3.38
CA LEU A 18 2.76 9.93 3.31
C LEU A 18 1.92 11.08 3.85
N TYR A 19 2.42 11.77 4.88
CA TYR A 19 1.75 12.92 5.49
C TYR A 19 2.02 14.21 4.71
N GLU A 20 3.24 14.34 4.18
CA GLU A 20 3.70 15.54 3.46
C GLU A 20 3.20 15.59 2.01
N ASP A 21 2.63 14.49 1.49
CA ASP A 21 2.08 14.46 0.14
C ASP A 21 0.98 15.51 -0.04
N ALA A 22 1.26 16.50 -0.88
CA ALA A 22 0.35 17.62 -1.12
C ALA A 22 -1.01 17.19 -1.68
N ARG A 23 -1.10 16.01 -2.33
CA ARG A 23 -2.37 15.46 -2.84
C ARG A 23 -3.25 15.00 -1.70
N LEU A 24 -2.68 14.39 -0.66
CA LEU A 24 -3.42 14.02 0.54
C LEU A 24 -3.76 15.26 1.37
N ALA A 25 -2.82 16.21 1.52
CA ALA A 25 -3.02 17.41 2.33
C ALA A 25 -4.18 18.31 1.85
N ARG A 26 -4.53 18.24 0.56
CA ARG A 26 -5.66 18.97 -0.05
C ARG A 26 -7.01 18.32 0.20
N GLU A 27 -7.03 17.10 0.72
CA GLU A 27 -8.25 16.32 0.90
C GLU A 27 -8.78 16.51 2.33
N PRO A 28 -10.06 16.91 2.50
CA PRO A 28 -10.63 17.00 3.84
C PRO A 28 -10.63 15.63 4.49
N PHE A 29 -10.44 15.60 5.82
CA PHE A 29 -10.52 14.37 6.58
C PHE A 29 -11.89 13.71 6.37
N ASP A 30 -11.86 12.40 6.09
CA ASP A 30 -13.05 11.59 5.89
C ASP A 30 -12.88 10.27 6.66
N ALA A 31 -13.79 10.02 7.61
CA ALA A 31 -13.74 8.83 8.45
C ALA A 31 -13.90 7.53 7.66
N THR A 32 -14.65 7.54 6.55
CA THR A 32 -14.81 6.37 5.68
C THR A 32 -13.50 6.03 5.00
N ILE A 33 -12.75 7.04 4.53
CA ILE A 33 -11.42 6.82 3.95
C ILE A 33 -10.47 6.28 5.02
N ARG A 34 -10.48 6.86 6.23
CA ARG A 34 -9.68 6.38 7.36
C ARG A 34 -9.94 4.91 7.68
N ASP A 35 -11.21 4.52 7.81
CA ASP A 35 -11.57 3.16 8.24
C ASP A 35 -11.21 2.14 7.17
N ARG A 36 -11.41 2.48 5.89
CA ARG A 36 -10.96 1.65 4.77
C ARG A 36 -9.45 1.58 4.66
N PHE A 37 -8.75 2.69 4.88
CA PHE A 37 -7.29 2.72 4.95
C PHE A 37 -6.77 1.77 6.04
N TYR A 38 -7.32 1.84 7.25
CA TYR A 38 -6.94 0.92 8.33
C TYR A 38 -7.29 -0.53 8.06
N ALA A 39 -8.40 -0.82 7.39
CA ALA A 39 -8.71 -2.19 6.98
C ALA A 39 -7.66 -2.74 5.99
N LEU A 40 -7.28 -1.95 4.98
CA LEU A 40 -6.24 -2.34 4.02
C LEU A 40 -4.88 -2.54 4.70
N LEU A 41 -4.47 -1.63 5.58
CA LEU A 41 -3.26 -1.80 6.36
C LEU A 41 -3.29 -3.06 7.22
N GLY A 42 -4.43 -3.38 7.84
CA GLY A 42 -4.59 -4.60 8.64
C GLY A 42 -4.33 -5.87 7.84
N TYR A 43 -4.79 -5.95 6.59
CA TYR A 43 -4.50 -7.11 5.73
C TYR A 43 -3.03 -7.19 5.34
N LEU A 44 -2.40 -6.05 5.01
CA LEU A 44 -0.98 -5.99 4.67
C LEU A 44 -0.08 -6.33 5.86
N ASP A 45 -0.41 -5.84 7.05
CA ASP A 45 0.29 -6.16 8.30
C ASP A 45 0.16 -7.64 8.63
N ALA A 46 -1.06 -8.19 8.52
CA ALA A 46 -1.31 -9.63 8.70
C ALA A 46 -0.52 -10.47 7.69
N TYR A 47 -0.45 -10.06 6.42
CA TYR A 47 0.38 -10.74 5.41
C TYR A 47 1.85 -10.80 5.85
N MET A 48 2.42 -9.68 6.28
CA MET A 48 3.82 -9.62 6.72
C MET A 48 4.06 -10.46 7.97
N SER A 49 3.15 -10.41 8.94
CA SER A 49 3.24 -11.22 10.16
C SER A 49 3.14 -12.74 9.92
N GLY A 50 2.54 -13.15 8.79
CA GLY A 50 2.39 -14.55 8.41
C GLY A 50 3.60 -15.15 7.68
N ARG A 51 4.64 -14.36 7.41
CA ARG A 51 5.87 -14.83 6.76
C ARG A 51 6.80 -15.48 7.78
N ASP A 52 7.54 -16.50 7.35
CA ASP A 52 8.56 -17.13 8.19
C ASP A 52 9.88 -16.35 8.18
N GLU A 53 10.86 -16.83 8.94
CA GLU A 53 12.20 -16.22 9.07
C GLU A 53 12.99 -16.14 7.75
N TYR A 54 12.61 -16.92 6.73
CA TYR A 54 13.19 -16.90 5.39
C TYR A 54 12.37 -16.03 4.42
N GLY A 55 11.36 -15.33 4.93
CA GLY A 55 10.44 -14.48 4.16
C GLY A 55 9.45 -15.27 3.31
N LYS A 56 9.28 -16.58 3.56
CA LYS A 56 8.33 -17.42 2.82
C LYS A 56 6.94 -17.29 3.44
N GLU A 57 5.95 -17.31 2.56
CA GLU A 57 4.54 -17.15 2.95
C GLU A 57 4.04 -18.38 3.71
N GLY A 58 3.66 -18.17 4.97
CA GLY A 58 2.96 -19.13 5.79
C GLY A 58 1.45 -19.19 5.47
N PRO A 59 0.67 -19.98 6.22
CA PRO A 59 -0.77 -20.13 6.00
C PRO A 59 -1.54 -18.80 6.01
N ILE A 60 -1.21 -17.90 6.94
CA ILE A 60 -1.86 -16.58 7.06
C ILE A 60 -1.58 -15.72 5.83
N SER A 61 -0.31 -15.61 5.41
CA SER A 61 0.06 -14.83 4.23
C SER A 61 -0.63 -15.37 2.97
N LYS A 62 -0.68 -16.70 2.82
CA LYS A 62 -1.36 -17.35 1.68
C LYS A 62 -2.84 -17.08 1.66
N ASP A 63 -3.51 -17.13 2.81
CA ASP A 63 -4.93 -16.80 2.92
C ASP A 63 -5.20 -15.34 2.53
N ILE A 64 -4.37 -14.40 3.01
CA ILE A 64 -4.46 -12.98 2.62
C ILE A 64 -4.28 -12.80 1.11
N LEU A 65 -3.29 -13.48 0.51
CA LEU A 65 -3.08 -13.44 -0.93
C LEU A 65 -4.31 -13.96 -1.70
N GLN A 66 -4.83 -15.13 -1.29
CA GLN A 66 -5.96 -15.75 -1.95
C GLN A 66 -7.23 -14.90 -1.83
N THR A 67 -7.48 -14.34 -0.65
CA THR A 67 -8.72 -13.60 -0.35
C THR A 67 -8.68 -12.16 -0.86
N HIS A 68 -7.52 -11.50 -0.84
CA HIS A 68 -7.44 -10.04 -1.06
C HIS A 68 -6.64 -9.63 -2.30
N PHE A 69 -5.79 -10.48 -2.88
CA PHE A 69 -4.99 -10.17 -4.07
C PHE A 69 -5.50 -10.86 -5.34
N GLN A 70 -6.43 -11.80 -5.22
CA GLN A 70 -6.93 -12.59 -6.34
C GLN A 70 -8.45 -12.48 -6.51
N GLY A 71 -8.91 -12.74 -7.72
CA GLY A 71 -10.33 -12.72 -8.08
C GLY A 71 -10.90 -11.34 -8.41
N GLU A 72 -12.16 -11.33 -8.84
CA GLU A 72 -12.86 -10.15 -9.33
C GLU A 72 -13.01 -9.05 -8.27
N ARG A 73 -13.05 -9.45 -6.99
CA ARG A 73 -13.22 -8.55 -5.83
C ARG A 73 -11.92 -8.28 -5.08
N ALA A 74 -10.77 -8.52 -5.71
CA ALA A 74 -9.47 -8.26 -5.12
C ALA A 74 -9.37 -6.81 -4.62
N LEU A 75 -9.00 -6.66 -3.34
CA LEU A 75 -8.76 -5.37 -2.70
C LEU A 75 -7.44 -4.78 -3.16
N PHE A 76 -6.47 -5.65 -3.45
CA PHE A 76 -5.14 -5.30 -3.92
C PHE A 76 -4.93 -5.84 -5.33
N SER A 77 -4.39 -5.00 -6.21
CA SER A 77 -4.10 -5.41 -7.58
C SER A 77 -2.97 -4.54 -8.16
N PRO A 78 -2.23 -5.05 -9.16
CA PRO A 78 -1.36 -4.19 -9.94
C PRO A 78 -2.21 -3.20 -10.74
N GLU A 79 -1.65 -2.03 -11.06
CA GLU A 79 -2.20 -1.18 -12.12
C GLU A 79 -2.16 -1.89 -13.48
N SER A 80 -3.01 -1.44 -14.41
CA SER A 80 -3.04 -1.97 -15.78
C SER A 80 -1.72 -1.71 -16.51
N ALA A 81 -1.38 -2.52 -17.51
CA ALA A 81 -0.15 -2.35 -18.28
C ALA A 81 -0.06 -0.95 -18.94
N SER A 82 -1.17 -0.42 -19.43
CA SER A 82 -1.24 0.94 -19.97
C SER A 82 -1.00 2.00 -18.89
N ASN A 83 -1.60 1.85 -17.71
CA ASN A 83 -1.40 2.79 -16.61
C ASN A 83 0.02 2.74 -16.06
N LYS A 84 0.61 1.54 -15.97
CA LYS A 84 2.02 1.38 -15.57
C LYS A 84 2.95 2.22 -16.44
N ARG A 85 2.76 2.19 -17.75
CA ARG A 85 3.56 2.98 -18.70
C ARG A 85 3.21 4.47 -18.68
N ASN A 86 1.93 4.81 -18.65
CA ASN A 86 1.49 6.19 -18.79
C ASN A 86 1.69 7.03 -17.51
N PHE A 87 1.73 6.39 -16.35
CA PHE A 87 1.85 7.04 -15.04
C PHE A 87 3.04 6.49 -14.23
N GLU A 88 4.09 6.05 -14.91
CA GLU A 88 5.28 5.45 -14.30
C GLU A 88 5.90 6.39 -13.26
N ASN A 89 6.05 7.66 -13.64
CA ASN A 89 6.65 8.69 -12.80
C ASN A 89 5.81 8.96 -11.56
N GLU A 90 4.48 9.01 -11.69
CA GLU A 90 3.56 9.28 -10.58
C GLU A 90 3.50 8.12 -9.58
N MET A 91 3.75 6.89 -10.05
CA MET A 91 3.82 5.67 -9.24
C MET A 91 5.24 5.33 -8.77
N THR A 92 6.21 6.20 -9.04
CA THR A 92 7.58 6.05 -8.57
C THR A 92 7.79 6.95 -7.35
N PHE A 93 8.20 6.33 -6.24
CA PHE A 93 8.38 6.99 -4.96
C PHE A 93 9.82 6.85 -4.48
N VAL A 94 10.25 7.75 -3.61
CA VAL A 94 11.54 7.61 -2.93
C VAL A 94 11.42 6.52 -1.87
N ASP A 95 12.38 5.59 -1.87
CA ASP A 95 12.54 4.60 -0.82
C ASP A 95 12.91 5.31 0.50
N PRO A 96 12.06 5.20 1.54
CA PRO A 96 12.33 5.86 2.81
C PRO A 96 13.57 5.35 3.57
N GLU A 97 14.11 4.19 3.21
CA GLU A 97 15.30 3.63 3.86
C GLU A 97 16.58 3.92 3.07
N SER A 98 16.56 3.71 1.76
CA SER A 98 17.75 3.80 0.91
C SER A 98 17.89 5.13 0.15
N GLY A 99 16.81 5.92 0.04
CA GLY A 99 16.76 7.11 -0.81
C GLY A 99 16.72 6.82 -2.32
N SER A 100 16.76 5.54 -2.72
CA SER A 100 16.57 5.12 -4.11
C SER A 100 15.11 5.26 -4.55
N THR A 101 14.75 4.84 -5.76
CA THR A 101 13.37 4.89 -6.25
C THR A 101 12.69 3.52 -6.24
N ILE A 102 11.41 3.50 -5.89
CA ILE A 102 10.53 2.32 -5.91
C ILE A 102 9.36 2.58 -6.84
N PHE A 103 9.19 1.72 -7.84
CA PHE A 103 8.02 1.71 -8.71
C PHE A 103 6.88 0.91 -8.07
N ALA A 104 6.05 1.59 -7.27
CA ALA A 104 5.00 0.98 -6.47
C ALA A 104 3.69 0.86 -7.27
N HIS A 105 3.65 -0.02 -8.27
CA HIS A 105 2.48 -0.15 -9.14
C HIS A 105 1.32 -0.96 -8.55
N PHE A 106 1.52 -1.64 -7.42
CA PHE A 106 0.44 -2.32 -6.69
C PHE A 106 -0.30 -1.32 -5.82
N HIS A 107 -1.63 -1.49 -5.75
CA HIS A 107 -2.45 -0.61 -4.94
C HIS A 107 -3.61 -1.32 -4.24
N GLY A 108 -3.97 -0.81 -3.07
CA GLY A 108 -5.23 -1.07 -2.39
C GLY A 108 -6.31 -0.07 -2.84
N LYS A 109 -7.54 -0.55 -3.07
CA LYS A 109 -8.65 0.27 -3.56
C LYS A 109 -9.52 0.78 -2.40
N ILE A 110 -9.69 2.10 -2.33
CA ILE A 110 -10.73 2.74 -1.52
C ILE A 110 -11.72 3.38 -2.48
N SER A 111 -12.90 2.77 -2.65
CA SER A 111 -13.88 3.19 -3.65
C SER A 111 -14.40 4.61 -3.41
N HIS A 112 -14.58 4.99 -2.14
CA HIS A 112 -15.01 6.34 -1.77
C HIS A 112 -13.99 7.37 -2.28
N ARG A 113 -14.47 8.30 -3.12
CA ARG A 113 -13.68 9.34 -3.80
C ARG A 113 -12.51 8.82 -4.66
N PHE A 114 -12.49 7.52 -4.94
CA PHE A 114 -11.46 6.82 -5.72
C PHE A 114 -10.04 7.00 -5.14
N PHE A 115 -9.88 6.74 -3.85
CA PHE A 115 -8.57 6.73 -3.21
C PHE A 115 -7.80 5.44 -3.50
N ARG A 116 -6.48 5.54 -3.46
CA ARG A 116 -5.54 4.44 -3.64
C ARG A 116 -4.47 4.49 -2.57
N LEU A 117 -4.07 3.31 -2.13
CA LEU A 117 -2.92 3.08 -1.27
C LEU A 117 -1.87 2.36 -2.11
N HIS A 118 -0.72 2.97 -2.42
CA HIS A 118 0.35 2.28 -3.14
C HIS A 118 1.42 1.77 -2.17
N PHE A 119 1.98 0.60 -2.46
CA PHE A 119 2.94 -0.08 -1.61
C PHE A 119 3.96 -0.88 -2.43
N ASP A 120 5.11 -1.15 -1.82
CA ASP A 120 6.24 -1.85 -2.44
C ASP A 120 5.97 -3.36 -2.56
N TRP A 121 5.66 -3.82 -3.77
CA TRP A 121 5.26 -5.21 -4.01
C TRP A 121 5.78 -5.71 -5.36
N PRO A 122 6.25 -6.97 -5.46
CA PRO A 122 6.28 -8.02 -4.43
C PRO A 122 7.33 -7.77 -3.34
N VAL A 123 7.03 -8.24 -2.12
CA VAL A 123 7.91 -8.00 -0.96
C VAL A 123 9.15 -8.91 -1.03
N PRO A 124 10.39 -8.36 -0.95
CA PRO A 124 11.59 -9.17 -0.89
C PRO A 124 11.60 -10.15 0.29
N ALA A 125 12.29 -11.29 0.13
CA ALA A 125 12.44 -12.30 1.20
C ALA A 125 13.10 -11.74 2.46
N THR A 126 14.05 -10.82 2.29
CA THR A 126 14.81 -10.20 3.38
C THR A 126 14.10 -9.04 4.07
N ALA A 127 12.97 -8.58 3.53
CA ALA A 127 12.27 -7.42 4.07
C ALA A 127 11.44 -7.81 5.30
N THR A 128 11.68 -7.11 6.41
CA THR A 128 10.96 -7.28 7.68
C THR A 128 9.72 -6.41 7.77
N GLN A 129 9.62 -5.35 6.96
CA GLN A 129 8.45 -4.48 6.87
C GLN A 129 8.03 -4.24 5.42
N LEU A 130 6.74 -4.02 5.21
CA LEU A 130 6.18 -3.59 3.93
C LEU A 130 6.05 -2.07 3.87
N LYS A 131 6.58 -1.46 2.81
CA LYS A 131 6.56 -0.01 2.62
C LYS A 131 5.25 0.42 1.98
N VAL A 132 4.49 1.28 2.66
CA VAL A 132 3.32 1.97 2.05
C VAL A 132 3.79 3.36 1.64
N LEU A 133 3.73 3.65 0.35
CA LEU A 133 4.43 4.79 -0.25
C LEU A 133 3.48 5.91 -0.66
N TYR A 134 2.17 5.62 -0.75
CA TYR A 134 1.17 6.63 -1.05
C TYR A 134 -0.18 6.28 -0.45
N ILE A 135 -0.92 7.30 -0.01
CA ILE A 135 -2.36 7.27 0.22
C ILE A 135 -2.96 8.59 -0.30
N GLY A 136 -3.94 8.51 -1.19
CA GLY A 136 -4.57 9.70 -1.75
C GLY A 136 -5.47 9.37 -2.93
N PRO A 137 -5.98 10.39 -3.64
CA PRO A 137 -6.73 10.19 -4.89
C PRO A 137 -5.96 9.33 -5.89
N LYS A 138 -6.67 8.53 -6.70
CA LYS A 138 -6.05 7.70 -7.75
C LYS A 138 -5.13 8.54 -8.64
N LEU A 139 -3.89 8.08 -8.79
CA LEU A 139 -2.82 8.76 -9.54
C LEU A 139 -3.06 8.80 -11.05
N THR A 140 -3.82 7.83 -11.56
CA THR A 140 -4.15 7.71 -12.98
C THR A 140 -5.40 8.50 -13.38
N LYS A 141 -5.80 9.51 -12.60
CA LYS A 141 -6.91 10.40 -12.97
C LYS A 141 -6.35 11.42 -13.97
N SER A 142 -6.39 11.07 -15.25
CA SER A 142 -6.38 12.04 -16.35
C SER A 142 -7.73 12.74 -16.42
#